data_AF-A0A9X3CW03-F1
#
_entry.id   AF-A0A9X3CW03-F1
#
_cell.length_a   1.000
_cell.length_b   1.000
_cell.length_c   1.000
_cell.angle_alpha   90.00
_cell.angle_beta   90.00
_cell.angle_gamma   90.00
#
_symmetry.space_group_name_H-M   'P 1'
#
loop_
_entity.id
_entity.type
_entity.pdbx_description
1 polymer ?
#
loop_
_entity_poly.entity_id
_entity_poly.type
_entity_poly.pdbx_seq_one_letter_code
_entity_poly.pdbx_strand_id
1 'polypeptide(L)' 'MAKKSVATLQTGSKRLTKAIKMVKSPKSGSYTFVEAIMAPEMVNDFLNKK' A
#
# COMPACT_ATOMS: atom_id res chain seq x y z
N MET A 1 -24.57 32.89 -23.38
CA MET A 1 -23.66 32.48 -22.27
C MET A 1 -23.54 30.97 -22.31
N ALA A 2 -22.45 30.44 -22.89
CA ALA A 2 -22.26 28.99 -22.98
C ALA A 2 -21.79 28.46 -21.62
N LYS A 3 -22.56 27.57 -20.99
CA LYS A 3 -22.12 26.82 -19.81
C LYS A 3 -21.00 25.88 -20.27
N LYS A 4 -19.75 26.33 -20.21
CA LYS A 4 -18.60 25.44 -20.38
C LYS A 4 -18.61 24.49 -19.19
N SER A 5 -18.91 23.22 -19.41
CA SER A 5 -18.75 22.20 -18.37
C SER A 5 -17.27 22.14 -18.02
N VAL A 6 -16.93 22.54 -16.80
CA VAL A 6 -15.57 22.36 -16.28
C VAL A 6 -15.45 20.88 -15.92
N ALA A 7 -14.73 20.12 -16.75
CA ALA A 7 -14.38 18.75 -16.43
C ALA A 7 -13.39 18.77 -15.25
N THR A 8 -13.81 18.25 -14.09
CA THR A 8 -12.91 18.08 -12.95
C THR A 8 -11.97 16.92 -13.23
N LEU A 9 -10.67 17.16 -13.25
CA LEU A 9 -9.66 16.09 -13.32
C LEU A 9 -9.62 15.40 -11.96
N GLN A 10 -9.99 14.12 -11.88
CA GLN A 10 -9.86 13.38 -10.62
C GLN A 10 -8.38 13.12 -10.33
N THR A 11 -7.78 13.98 -9.50
CA THR A 11 -6.38 13.90 -9.05
C THR A 11 -6.18 12.88 -7.93
N GLY A 12 -6.91 11.77 -7.99
CA GLY A 12 -6.83 10.67 -7.04
C GLY A 12 -6.67 9.36 -7.78
N SER A 13 -5.47 9.10 -8.32
CA SER A 13 -5.18 7.77 -8.82
C SER A 13 -5.21 6.79 -7.66
N LYS A 14 -5.89 5.65 -7.80
CA LYS A 14 -5.89 4.56 -6.81
C LYS A 14 -4.50 3.93 -6.81
N ARG A 15 -3.56 4.57 -6.12
CA ARG A 15 -2.18 4.10 -5.96
C ARG A 15 -2.22 2.91 -5.02
N LEU A 16 -1.60 1.81 -5.44
CA LEU A 16 -1.36 0.65 -4.60
C LEU A 16 0.14 0.53 -4.37
N THR A 17 0.51 0.13 -3.16
CA THR A 17 1.89 -0.06 -2.73
C THR A 17 2.10 -1.52 -2.37
N LYS A 18 3.18 -2.12 -2.88
CA LYS A 18 3.65 -3.43 -2.45
C LYS A 18 4.52 -3.23 -1.21
N ALA A 19 4.04 -3.67 -0.05
CA ALA A 19 4.79 -3.66 1.21
C ALA A 19 5.44 -5.04 1.43
N ILE A 20 6.72 -5.05 1.81
CA ILE A 20 7.49 -6.27 2.07
C ILE A 20 8.02 -6.20 3.50
N LYS A 21 7.65 -7.19 4.33
CA LYS A 21 8.11 -7.33 5.71
C LYS A 21 8.98 -8.58 5.86
N MET A 22 10.06 -8.46 6.61
CA MET A 22 10.89 -9.59 7.01
C MET A 22 10.28 -10.24 8.27
N VAL A 23 10.04 -11.54 8.23
CA VAL A 23 9.51 -12.32 9.36
C VAL A 23 10.49 -13.43 9.70
N LYS A 24 10.81 -13.57 10.98
CA LYS A 24 11.68 -14.64 11.47
C LYS A 24 10.85 -15.91 11.67
N SER A 25 11.28 -17.00 11.05
CA SER A 25 10.69 -18.34 11.25
C SER A 25 10.95 -18.79 12.69
N PRO A 26 9.90 -19.13 13.47
CA PRO A 26 10.07 -19.62 14.84
C PRO A 26 10.73 -21.01 14.88
N LYS A 27 10.63 -21.78 13.79
CA LYS A 27 11.16 -23.16 13.71
C LYS A 27 12.65 -23.21 13.38
N SER A 28 13.09 -22.40 12.42
CA SER A 28 14.43 -22.47 11.84
C SER A 28 15.31 -21.25 12.17
N GLY A 29 14.72 -20.17 12.69
CA GLY A 29 15.42 -18.91 12.90
C GLY A 29 15.78 -18.15 11.62
N SER A 30 15.51 -18.74 10.45
CA SER A 30 15.70 -18.11 9.14
C SER A 30 14.69 -16.98 8.93
N TYR A 31 15.07 -15.99 8.13
CA TYR A 31 14.17 -14.91 7.75
C TYR A 31 13.51 -15.20 6.41
N THR A 32 12.23 -14.86 6.33
CA THR A 32 11.42 -14.97 5.12
C THR A 32 10.74 -13.62 4.87
N PHE A 33 10.53 -13.29 3.60
CA PHE A 33 9.81 -12.08 3.21
C PHE A 33 8.33 -12.40 3.02
N VAL A 34 7.47 -11.57 3.62
CA VAL A 34 6.03 -11.57 3.39
C VAL A 34 5.67 -10.30 2.65
N GLU A 35 5.00 -10.44 1.51
CA GLU A 35 4.60 -9.33 0.67
C GLU A 35 3.08 -9.19 0.60
N ALA A 36 2.60 -7.96 0.57
CA ALA A 36 1.19 -7.64 0.40
C ALA A 36 1.01 -6.34 -0.40
N ILE A 37 0.03 -6.31 -1.29
CA ILE A 37 -0.36 -5.12 -2.05
C ILE A 37 -1.50 -4.44 -1.31
N MET A 38 -1.32 -3.18 -0.92
CA MET A 38 -2.29 -2.43 -0.12
C MET A 38 -2.27 -0.94 -0.47
N ALA A 39 -3.21 -0.19 0.09
CA ALA A 39 -3.23 1.25 -0.05
C ALA A 39 -2.06 1.89 0.76
N PRO A 40 -1.41 2.96 0.27
CA PRO A 40 -0.22 3.56 0.88
C PRO A 40 -0.35 3.91 2.38
N GLU A 41 -1.57 4.22 2.81
CA GLU A 41 -1.93 4.67 4.15
C GLU A 41 -1.88 3.52 5.16
N MET A 42 -2.11 2.29 4.69
CA MET A 42 -2.10 1.07 5.51
C MET A 42 -0.70 0.44 5.64
N VAL A 43 0.30 0.95 4.91
CA VAL A 43 1.65 0.37 4.89
C VAL A 43 2.32 0.41 6.27
N ASN A 44 2.16 1.51 7.00
CA ASN A 44 2.77 1.67 8.32
C ASN A 44 2.21 0.66 9.32
N ASP A 45 0.90 0.43 9.30
CA ASP A 45 0.23 -0.54 10.18
C ASP A 45 0.69 -1.97 9.86
N PHE A 46 0.86 -2.28 8.58
CA PHE A 46 1.37 -3.58 8.13
C PHE A 46 2.81 -3.84 8.62
N LEU A 47 3.69 -2.83 8.54
CA LEU A 47 5.09 -2.96 8.96
C LEU A 47 5.25 -3.03 10.48
N ASN A 48 4.37 -2.34 11.23
CA ASN A 48 4.41 -2.30 12.70
C ASN A 48 3.83 -3.54 13.38
N LYS A 49 3.04 -4.35 12.67
CA LYS A 49 2.53 -5.62 13.18
C LYS A 49 3.73 -6.51 13.51
N LYS A 50 3.85 -7.01 14.74
CA LYS A 50 4.98 -7.88 15.15
C LYS A 50 4.82 -9.29 14.61
#